data_AF-Q9SAC0-F1
#
_entry.id   AF-Q9SAC0-F1
#
_cell.length_a   1.000
_cell.length_b   1.000
_cell.length_c   1.000
_cell.angle_alpha   90.00
_cell.angle_beta   90.00
_cell.angle_gamma   90.00
#
_symmetry.space_group_name_H-M   'P 1'
#
loop_
_entity.id
_entity.type
_entity.pdbx_description
1 polymer ?
#
loop_
_entity_poly.entity_id
_entity_poly.type
_entity_poly.pdbx_seq_one_letter_code
_entity_poly.pdbx_strand_id
1 'polypeptide(L)'
;MAVYHLLLSSPPSLLLLPPSPRRPNLTLIRRIPAHPRLGNSTSLLSSSSPVIRKILVRSTLREDQPIASDSESSPTLLIGEDSAAFELGKQKLVSWVYFGVVLGVVLFILNVVWIDNSTGFGKSFIDAVSNISGSPEVAMLMLILIFAIVHSGLASLRDIGEKLIGERAFRVLFAGISLPLAMSTIVYFINHRYDGSQLWQLQGVPGVHEAIWVANFVSFFFLYPSTFNLLEVAAVDKPKMHLWETGIMRITRHPQMVGQIVWCLAHTLWIGNTVAASASLGLIAHHLFGAWNGDRRLAKRYGEDFESIKKRTSVIPFAAIFEGRQVLPEDYYKEFVRLPYLAITALTVGAYFAHPLMQGASFRLHW
;
A
#
# COMPACT_ATOMS: atom_id res chain seq x y z
N MET A 1 -17.85 21.05 38.33
CA MET A 1 -19.16 21.58 37.89
C MET A 1 -19.10 21.79 36.39
N ALA A 2 -20.11 21.28 35.69
CA ALA A 2 -20.10 20.96 34.27
C ALA A 2 -20.04 22.17 33.32
N VAL A 3 -19.18 22.07 32.31
CA VAL A 3 -19.38 22.71 31.00
C VAL A 3 -19.25 21.61 29.95
N TYR A 4 -20.27 20.74 29.91
CA TYR A 4 -20.45 19.65 28.93
C TYR A 4 -21.83 19.76 28.29
N HIS A 5 -22.15 20.92 27.72
CA HIS A 5 -23.33 21.10 26.87
C HIS A 5 -23.06 22.18 25.83
N LEU A 6 -22.50 21.79 24.69
CA LEU A 6 -22.62 22.46 23.40
C LEU A 6 -22.12 21.44 22.37
N LEU A 7 -22.83 21.33 21.25
CA LEU A 7 -22.63 20.38 20.13
C LEU A 7 -23.59 19.16 20.10
N LEU A 8 -24.86 19.41 20.42
CA LEU A 8 -25.98 18.64 19.85
C LEU A 8 -26.93 19.63 19.16
N SER A 9 -27.33 19.26 17.94
CA SER A 9 -28.42 19.81 17.12
C SER A 9 -28.16 21.07 16.28
N SER A 10 -28.07 20.87 14.96
CA SER A 10 -28.92 21.54 13.96
C SER A 10 -28.82 20.77 12.63
N PRO A 11 -29.93 20.29 12.04
CA PRO A 11 -29.92 19.48 10.82
C PRO A 11 -29.86 20.36 9.55
N PRO A 12 -29.27 19.90 8.44
CA PRO A 12 -29.25 20.66 7.20
C PRO A 12 -30.60 20.57 6.48
N SER A 13 -31.18 21.72 6.19
CA SER A 13 -32.38 21.89 5.36
C SER A 13 -32.15 21.37 3.94
N LEU A 14 -33.08 20.54 3.45
CA LEU A 14 -33.19 20.15 2.04
C LEU A 14 -33.43 21.39 1.18
N LEU A 15 -32.40 21.83 0.44
CA LEU A 15 -32.55 22.78 -0.66
C LEU A 15 -32.50 22.02 -1.99
N LEU A 16 -33.61 22.16 -2.72
CA LEU A 16 -33.90 21.62 -4.04
C LEU A 16 -32.81 22.01 -5.06
N LEU A 17 -32.20 21.03 -5.72
CA LEU A 17 -31.30 21.25 -6.86
C LEU A 17 -32.11 21.33 -8.17
N PRO A 18 -31.88 22.34 -9.03
CA PRO A 18 -32.54 22.51 -10.34
C PRO A 18 -31.94 21.58 -11.43
N PRO A 19 -32.62 21.40 -12.58
CA PRO A 19 -32.36 20.28 -13.50
C PRO A 19 -31.15 20.47 -14.42
N SER A 20 -30.53 19.33 -14.76
CA SER A 20 -29.31 19.16 -15.56
C SER A 20 -29.46 19.52 -17.05
N PRO A 21 -28.54 20.29 -17.65
CA PRO A 21 -28.50 20.52 -19.10
C PRO A 21 -27.83 19.36 -19.86
N ARG A 22 -28.48 18.99 -20.98
CA ARG A 22 -28.12 17.90 -21.91
C ARG A 22 -26.70 18.05 -22.50
N ARG A 23 -25.95 16.94 -22.51
CA ARG A 23 -24.64 16.79 -23.16
C ARG A 23 -24.76 16.80 -24.70
N PRO A 24 -23.87 17.49 -25.43
CA PRO A 24 -23.80 17.38 -26.88
C PRO A 24 -22.97 16.17 -27.34
N ASN A 25 -23.46 15.54 -28.40
CA ASN A 25 -22.81 14.49 -29.19
C ASN A 25 -21.59 15.06 -29.92
N LEU A 26 -20.41 14.48 -29.70
CA LEU A 26 -19.24 14.67 -30.56
C LEU A 26 -18.77 13.32 -31.09
N THR A 27 -19.52 12.82 -32.07
CA THR A 27 -19.05 11.85 -33.06
C THR A 27 -18.41 12.62 -34.20
N LEU A 28 -17.07 12.64 -34.26
CA LEU A 28 -16.40 12.66 -35.57
C LEU A 28 -15.01 12.03 -35.49
N ILE A 29 -14.96 10.82 -36.05
CA ILE A 29 -13.77 10.07 -36.41
C ILE A 29 -13.07 10.81 -37.56
N ARG A 30 -11.75 11.03 -37.46
CA ARG A 30 -10.89 11.26 -38.63
C ARG A 30 -9.68 10.33 -38.57
N ARG A 31 -9.63 9.44 -39.57
CA ARG A 31 -8.59 8.43 -39.87
C ARG A 31 -7.37 9.05 -40.59
N ILE A 32 -6.17 8.54 -40.23
CA ILE A 32 -5.01 8.09 -41.10
C ILE A 32 -4.29 9.19 -41.93
N PRO A 33 -2.94 9.16 -42.20
CA PRO A 33 -2.03 7.99 -42.34
C PRO A 33 -0.66 8.01 -41.66
N ALA A 34 0.00 6.85 -41.84
CA ALA A 34 1.30 6.42 -41.38
C ALA A 34 2.50 6.87 -42.24
N HIS A 35 3.67 6.84 -41.58
CA HIS A 35 5.04 6.63 -42.06
C HIS A 35 5.62 7.43 -43.25
N PRO A 36 6.85 7.94 -43.03
CA PRO A 36 7.98 7.64 -43.88
C PRO A 36 8.99 6.70 -43.20
N ARG A 37 9.65 5.95 -44.08
CA ARG A 37 10.68 4.94 -43.87
C ARG A 37 12.09 5.55 -44.00
N LEU A 38 13.04 4.78 -43.47
CA LEU A 38 14.45 4.62 -43.90
C LEU A 38 15.47 5.70 -43.54
N GLY A 39 16.48 5.25 -42.81
CA GLY A 39 17.80 5.84 -42.68
C GLY A 39 18.73 4.84 -42.00
N ASN A 40 19.23 3.87 -42.79
CA ASN A 40 20.30 2.97 -42.39
C ASN A 40 21.56 3.78 -42.08
N SER A 41 22.19 3.54 -40.94
CA SER A 41 23.64 3.71 -40.82
C SER A 41 24.21 2.60 -39.95
N THR A 42 24.90 1.69 -40.64
CA THR A 42 25.71 0.60 -40.12
C THR A 42 27.09 1.12 -39.73
N SER A 43 27.52 0.89 -38.49
CA SER A 43 28.91 0.66 -38.08
C SER A 43 28.89 0.13 -36.65
N LEU A 44 29.01 -1.18 -36.41
CA LEU A 44 30.27 -1.93 -36.24
C LEU A 44 31.22 -1.29 -35.21
N LEU A 45 31.37 -1.96 -34.05
CA LEU A 45 32.57 -2.15 -33.20
C LEU A 45 32.11 -2.42 -31.75
N SER A 46 31.99 -3.71 -31.38
CA SER A 46 32.93 -4.45 -30.51
C SER A 46 32.96 -3.87 -29.08
N SER A 47 32.20 -4.44 -28.13
CA SER A 47 32.62 -5.58 -27.29
C SER A 47 34.07 -5.48 -26.82
N SER A 48 34.26 -5.12 -25.55
CA SER A 48 35.16 -5.79 -24.60
C SER A 48 35.00 -5.18 -23.21
N SER A 49 34.54 -6.02 -22.29
CA SER A 49 34.47 -5.77 -20.85
C SER A 49 35.87 -5.69 -20.24
N PRO A 50 36.16 -4.73 -19.33
CA PRO A 50 37.31 -4.80 -18.45
C PRO A 50 36.84 -5.05 -17.01
N VAL A 51 36.52 -6.31 -16.69
CA VAL A 51 36.64 -6.81 -15.32
C VAL A 51 38.04 -7.42 -15.21
N ILE A 52 38.72 -7.18 -14.08
CA ILE A 52 40.07 -7.64 -13.70
C ILE A 52 41.23 -6.74 -14.16
N ARG A 53 41.45 -5.64 -13.42
CA ARG A 53 42.80 -5.14 -13.11
C ARG A 53 42.75 -4.39 -11.78
N LYS A 54 43.18 -5.06 -10.69
CA LYS A 54 43.88 -4.51 -9.51
C LYS A 54 43.80 -5.50 -8.34
N ILE A 55 44.48 -6.64 -8.46
CA ILE A 55 44.97 -7.39 -7.30
C ILE A 55 46.42 -7.76 -7.62
N LEU A 56 47.33 -6.78 -7.48
CA LEU A 56 48.76 -7.04 -7.30
C LEU A 56 49.46 -5.75 -6.85
N VAL A 57 49.44 -5.47 -5.55
CA VAL A 57 50.51 -4.66 -4.94
C VAL A 57 51.02 -5.43 -3.75
N ARG A 58 52.18 -6.03 -3.97
CA ARG A 58 53.06 -6.68 -3.01
C ARG A 58 54.29 -5.78 -2.91
N SER A 59 54.53 -5.18 -1.74
CA SER A 59 55.84 -4.68 -1.25
C SER A 59 55.58 -3.86 0.03
N THR A 60 55.84 -4.38 1.23
CA THR A 60 57.11 -4.29 1.99
C THR A 60 57.47 -2.89 2.51
N LEU A 61 57.71 -2.84 3.83
CA LEU A 61 58.47 -1.86 4.64
C LEU A 61 57.69 -0.77 5.40
N ARG A 62 57.52 -1.03 6.71
CA ARG A 62 58.19 -0.35 7.84
C ARG A 62 57.51 0.85 8.53
N GLU A 63 57.39 0.67 9.86
CA GLU A 63 57.33 1.62 11.01
C GLU A 63 56.11 2.54 11.23
N ASP A 64 55.31 2.15 12.23
CA ASP A 64 54.91 2.91 13.42
C ASP A 64 54.49 4.38 13.26
N GLN A 65 53.18 4.61 13.07
CA GLN A 65 52.44 5.75 13.64
C GLN A 65 50.94 5.35 13.79
N PRO A 66 50.22 5.90 14.78
CA PRO A 66 48.98 5.31 15.28
C PRO A 66 47.86 5.44 14.27
N ILE A 67 47.09 4.35 14.13
CA ILE A 67 45.86 4.28 13.36
C ILE A 67 44.88 5.26 14.00
N ALA A 68 44.85 6.48 13.48
CA ALA A 68 43.66 7.31 13.51
C ALA A 68 42.54 6.43 12.97
N SER A 69 41.54 6.19 13.81
CA SER A 69 40.34 5.46 13.48
C SER A 69 39.51 6.29 12.50
N ASP A 70 39.99 6.43 11.28
CA ASP A 70 39.18 6.81 10.14
C ASP A 70 38.42 5.54 9.74
N SER A 71 37.49 5.13 10.60
CA SER A 71 36.32 4.41 10.13
C SER A 71 35.44 5.42 9.37
N GLU A 72 35.99 5.98 8.29
CA GLU A 72 35.18 6.41 7.17
C GLU A 72 34.53 5.13 6.65
N SER A 73 33.38 4.80 7.25
CA SER A 73 32.47 3.82 6.68
C SER A 73 32.23 4.27 5.25
N SER A 74 32.90 3.59 4.31
CA SER A 74 32.71 3.83 2.89
C SER A 74 31.21 3.76 2.67
N PRO A 75 30.56 4.83 2.15
CA PRO A 75 29.11 4.89 2.08
C PRO A 75 28.66 3.64 1.33
N THR A 76 28.00 2.74 2.05
CA THR A 76 27.56 1.47 1.49
C THR A 76 26.69 1.82 0.31
N LEU A 77 27.20 1.56 -0.91
CA LEU A 77 26.50 1.86 -2.15
C LEU A 77 25.15 1.14 -2.06
N LEU A 78 24.07 1.92 -1.98
CA LEU A 78 22.73 1.36 -1.91
C LEU A 78 22.48 0.56 -3.18
N ILE A 79 22.06 -0.69 -3.01
CA ILE A 79 21.62 -1.53 -4.13
C ILE A 79 20.17 -1.15 -4.45
N GLY A 80 19.39 -0.92 -3.40
CA GLY A 80 18.00 -0.48 -3.50
C GLY A 80 17.82 1.03 -3.51
N GLU A 81 16.58 1.44 -3.69
CA GLU A 81 16.14 2.83 -3.67
C GLU A 81 15.98 3.36 -2.23
N ASP A 82 16.10 4.69 -2.10
CA ASP A 82 15.86 5.40 -0.85
C ASP A 82 14.34 5.62 -0.61
N SER A 83 13.79 4.95 0.40
CA SER A 83 12.37 4.95 0.76
C SER A 83 11.87 6.33 1.20
N ALA A 84 10.68 6.74 0.81
CA ALA A 84 10.08 8.03 1.19
C ALA A 84 10.91 9.27 0.80
N ALA A 85 11.93 9.13 -0.05
CA ALA A 85 12.63 10.27 -0.63
C ALA A 85 11.64 11.10 -1.47
N PHE A 86 11.51 12.39 -1.13
CA PHE A 86 10.54 13.26 -1.77
C PHE A 86 11.09 14.68 -1.90
N GLU A 87 11.39 15.08 -3.13
CA GLU A 87 11.91 16.41 -3.44
C GLU A 87 10.78 17.31 -3.95
N LEU A 88 10.34 18.25 -3.10
CA LEU A 88 9.27 19.20 -3.44
C LEU A 88 9.55 20.00 -4.71
N GLY A 89 10.80 20.44 -4.92
CA GLY A 89 11.19 21.23 -6.09
C GLY A 89 11.15 20.46 -7.42
N LYS A 90 11.14 19.12 -7.40
CA LYS A 90 11.01 18.28 -8.60
C LYS A 90 9.55 17.96 -8.95
N GLN A 91 8.60 18.29 -8.07
CA GLN A 91 7.18 18.02 -8.27
C GLN A 91 6.57 19.01 -9.26
N LYS A 92 5.78 18.51 -10.22
CA LYS A 92 5.02 19.33 -11.17
C LYS A 92 3.58 19.44 -10.72
N LEU A 93 3.08 20.66 -10.51
CA LEU A 93 1.68 20.91 -10.13
C LEU A 93 0.69 20.23 -11.08
N VAL A 94 0.97 20.24 -12.39
CA VAL A 94 0.15 19.59 -13.41
C VAL A 94 -0.04 18.09 -13.14
N SER A 95 1.00 17.38 -12.66
CA SER A 95 0.88 15.95 -12.31
C SER A 95 -0.09 15.72 -11.15
N TRP A 96 -0.11 16.62 -10.17
CA TRP A 96 -1.02 16.57 -9.03
C TRP A 96 -2.46 16.92 -9.41
N VAL A 97 -2.65 17.85 -10.37
CA VAL A 97 -3.97 18.10 -10.96
C VAL A 97 -4.47 16.86 -11.71
N TYR A 98 -3.62 16.23 -12.54
CA TYR A 98 -3.98 14.97 -13.20
C TYR A 98 -4.31 13.87 -12.20
N PHE A 99 -3.54 13.74 -11.13
CA PHE A 99 -3.84 12.81 -10.03
C PHE A 99 -5.25 13.04 -9.46
N GLY A 100 -5.59 14.29 -9.14
CA GLY A 100 -6.92 14.63 -8.61
C GLY A 100 -8.06 14.27 -9.58
N VAL A 101 -7.88 14.58 -10.87
CA VAL A 101 -8.86 14.24 -11.92
C VAL A 101 -9.03 12.73 -12.06
N VAL A 102 -7.92 11.98 -12.17
CA VAL A 102 -7.95 10.51 -12.32
C VAL A 102 -8.59 9.87 -11.09
N LEU A 103 -8.20 10.29 -9.89
CA LEU A 103 -8.78 9.80 -8.64
C LEU A 103 -10.29 10.04 -8.61
N GLY A 104 -10.74 11.26 -8.93
CA GLY A 104 -12.16 11.60 -8.99
C GLY A 104 -12.94 10.73 -9.98
N VAL A 105 -12.40 10.50 -11.18
CA VAL A 105 -13.02 9.63 -12.19
C VAL A 105 -13.09 8.18 -11.72
N VAL A 106 -12.02 7.64 -11.15
CA VAL A 106 -11.98 6.26 -10.64
C VAL A 106 -12.99 6.08 -9.51
N LEU A 107 -13.06 7.01 -8.56
CA LEU A 107 -14.02 6.96 -7.46
C LEU A 107 -15.45 7.10 -7.95
N PHE A 108 -15.71 7.95 -8.94
CA PHE A 108 -17.03 8.06 -9.57
C PHE A 108 -17.45 6.75 -10.26
N ILE A 109 -16.55 6.13 -11.03
CA ILE A 109 -16.83 4.83 -11.68
C ILE A 109 -17.07 3.75 -10.62
N LEU A 110 -16.22 3.66 -9.60
CA LEU A 110 -16.38 2.72 -8.50
C LEU A 110 -17.73 2.92 -7.81
N ASN A 111 -18.15 4.17 -7.62
CA ASN A 111 -19.45 4.46 -7.05
C ASN A 111 -20.59 3.91 -7.92
N VAL A 112 -20.64 4.29 -9.19
CA VAL A 112 -21.76 3.91 -10.08
C VAL A 112 -21.78 2.40 -10.37
N VAL A 113 -20.62 1.79 -10.61
CA VAL A 113 -20.53 0.38 -11.06
C VAL A 113 -20.58 -0.60 -9.89
N TRP A 114 -20.23 -0.16 -8.67
CA TRP A 114 -20.09 -1.09 -7.54
C TRP A 114 -20.81 -0.65 -6.27
N ILE A 115 -20.59 0.58 -5.80
CA ILE A 115 -21.01 1.00 -4.46
C ILE A 115 -22.51 1.38 -4.39
N ASP A 116 -23.00 2.11 -5.38
CA ASP A 116 -24.36 2.59 -5.39
C ASP A 116 -25.33 1.41 -5.55
N ASN A 117 -26.21 1.19 -4.57
CA ASN A 117 -27.15 0.06 -4.59
C ASN A 117 -28.16 0.11 -5.74
N SER A 118 -28.37 1.27 -6.37
CA SER A 118 -29.32 1.42 -7.48
C SER A 118 -28.73 1.05 -8.84
N THR A 119 -27.41 1.14 -9.00
CA THR A 119 -26.73 0.91 -10.30
C THR A 119 -25.61 -0.12 -10.24
N GLY A 120 -25.02 -0.33 -9.07
CA GLY A 120 -23.81 -1.12 -8.88
C GLY A 120 -24.06 -2.57 -8.48
N PHE A 121 -23.02 -3.38 -8.60
CA PHE A 121 -23.06 -4.82 -8.33
C PHE A 121 -22.65 -5.21 -6.91
N GLY A 122 -22.16 -4.27 -6.09
CA GLY A 122 -21.58 -4.55 -4.78
C GLY A 122 -22.55 -5.24 -3.83
N LYS A 123 -23.80 -4.77 -3.77
CA LYS A 123 -24.85 -5.41 -2.96
C LYS A 123 -25.12 -6.84 -3.41
N SER A 124 -25.37 -7.05 -4.71
CA SER A 124 -25.65 -8.39 -5.24
C SER A 124 -24.49 -9.36 -5.05
N PHE A 125 -23.24 -8.86 -5.16
CA PHE A 125 -22.05 -9.65 -4.86
C PHE A 125 -22.00 -10.06 -3.38
N ILE A 126 -22.19 -9.11 -2.46
CA ILE A 126 -22.21 -9.40 -1.03
C ILE A 126 -23.33 -10.38 -0.69
N ASP A 127 -24.56 -10.12 -1.14
CA ASP A 127 -25.71 -11.00 -0.93
C ASP A 127 -25.42 -12.42 -1.47
N ALA A 128 -24.80 -12.54 -2.64
CA ALA A 128 -24.48 -13.85 -3.22
C ALA A 128 -23.46 -14.61 -2.39
N VAL A 129 -22.46 -13.94 -1.82
CA VAL A 129 -21.43 -14.58 -0.99
C VAL A 129 -21.96 -14.89 0.42
N SER A 130 -22.68 -13.95 1.04
CA SER A 130 -23.20 -14.10 2.40
C SER A 130 -24.33 -15.12 2.46
N ASN A 131 -25.16 -15.27 1.42
CA ASN A 131 -26.23 -16.29 1.40
C ASN A 131 -25.71 -17.73 1.29
N ILE A 132 -24.42 -17.96 1.01
CA ILE A 132 -23.83 -19.31 1.01
C ILE A 132 -23.88 -19.93 2.43
N SER A 133 -23.79 -19.11 3.47
CA SER A 133 -23.82 -19.56 4.86
C SER A 133 -24.49 -18.52 5.76
N GLY A 134 -25.36 -18.96 6.68
CA GLY A 134 -25.92 -18.06 7.69
C GLY A 134 -24.92 -17.51 8.72
N SER A 135 -23.63 -17.90 8.64
CA SER A 135 -22.59 -17.41 9.54
C SER A 135 -21.87 -16.18 8.96
N PRO A 136 -21.85 -15.04 9.69
CA PRO A 136 -21.10 -13.87 9.26
C PRO A 136 -19.58 -14.12 9.21
N GLU A 137 -19.06 -15.02 10.06
CA GLU A 137 -17.66 -15.46 10.03
C GLU A 137 -17.30 -16.15 8.72
N VAL A 138 -18.15 -17.07 8.26
CA VAL A 138 -17.95 -17.80 7.00
C VAL A 138 -18.03 -16.83 5.82
N ALA A 139 -19.03 -15.95 5.78
CA ALA A 139 -19.14 -14.92 4.77
C ALA A 139 -17.89 -14.02 4.74
N MET A 140 -17.41 -13.60 5.91
CA MET A 140 -16.21 -12.77 6.04
C MET A 140 -14.96 -13.47 5.47
N LEU A 141 -14.74 -14.73 5.84
CA LEU A 141 -13.63 -15.54 5.34
C LEU A 141 -13.71 -15.77 3.83
N MET A 142 -14.91 -16.00 3.29
CA MET A 142 -15.12 -16.16 1.85
C MET A 142 -14.81 -14.89 1.08
N LEU A 143 -15.26 -13.72 1.57
CA LEU A 143 -14.93 -12.42 0.96
C LEU A 143 -13.42 -12.18 0.95
N ILE A 144 -12.74 -12.44 2.06
CA ILE A 144 -11.28 -12.32 2.15
C ILE A 144 -10.60 -13.31 1.20
N LEU A 145 -11.08 -14.55 1.10
CA LEU A 145 -10.52 -15.56 0.21
C LEU A 145 -10.66 -15.16 -1.26
N ILE A 146 -11.84 -14.69 -1.68
CA ILE A 146 -12.08 -14.19 -3.04
C ILE A 146 -11.13 -13.02 -3.33
N PHE A 147 -11.07 -12.03 -2.43
CA PHE A 147 -10.14 -10.92 -2.55
C PHE A 147 -8.69 -11.41 -2.65
N ALA A 148 -8.26 -12.31 -1.78
CA ALA A 148 -6.90 -12.83 -1.73
C ALA A 148 -6.50 -13.54 -3.02
N ILE A 149 -7.37 -14.41 -3.56
CA ILE A 149 -7.14 -15.12 -4.81
C ILE A 149 -6.97 -14.14 -5.96
N VAL A 150 -7.90 -13.17 -6.09
CA VAL A 150 -7.88 -12.22 -7.21
C VAL A 150 -6.71 -11.25 -7.08
N HIS A 151 -6.54 -10.64 -5.90
CA HIS A 151 -5.50 -9.64 -5.65
C HIS A 151 -4.10 -10.23 -5.80
N SER A 152 -3.80 -11.33 -5.10
CA SER A 152 -2.49 -11.97 -5.19
C SER A 152 -2.27 -12.70 -6.51
N GLY A 153 -3.32 -13.23 -7.11
CA GLY A 153 -3.28 -13.85 -8.44
C GLY A 153 -2.88 -12.83 -9.50
N LEU A 154 -3.60 -11.70 -9.59
CA LEU A 154 -3.26 -10.60 -10.49
C LEU A 154 -1.86 -10.04 -10.19
N ALA A 155 -1.46 -9.95 -8.92
CA ALA A 155 -0.11 -9.48 -8.57
C ALA A 155 0.97 -10.43 -9.12
N SER A 156 0.71 -11.73 -9.14
CA SER A 156 1.61 -12.76 -9.68
C SER A 156 1.64 -12.77 -11.21
N LEU A 157 0.54 -12.37 -11.85
CA LEU A 157 0.43 -12.23 -13.31
C LEU A 157 1.02 -10.93 -13.84
N ARG A 158 1.43 -10.01 -12.96
CA ARG A 158 1.91 -8.66 -13.32
C ARG A 158 2.98 -8.66 -14.40
N ASP A 159 4.04 -9.46 -14.27
CA ASP A 159 5.12 -9.49 -15.28
C ASP A 159 4.64 -9.85 -16.69
N ILE A 160 3.64 -10.73 -16.78
CA ILE A 160 3.06 -11.16 -18.05
C ILE A 160 2.09 -10.11 -18.55
N GLY A 161 1.19 -9.63 -17.68
CA GLY A 161 0.20 -8.61 -18.01
C GLY A 161 0.83 -7.30 -18.48
N GLU A 162 1.89 -6.84 -17.82
CA GLU A 162 2.63 -5.63 -18.22
C GLU A 162 3.23 -5.77 -19.63
N LYS A 163 3.74 -6.95 -20.00
CA LYS A 163 4.26 -7.22 -21.35
C LYS A 163 3.17 -7.24 -22.43
N LEU A 164 1.95 -7.65 -22.07
CA LEU A 164 0.85 -7.82 -23.02
C LEU A 164 0.08 -6.52 -23.29
N ILE A 165 -0.24 -5.76 -22.24
CA ILE A 165 -1.12 -4.58 -22.34
C ILE A 165 -0.47 -3.28 -21.84
N GLY A 166 0.76 -3.34 -21.34
CA GLY A 166 1.46 -2.20 -20.75
C GLY A 166 1.12 -1.98 -19.27
N GLU A 167 2.02 -1.27 -18.57
CA GLU A 167 2.00 -1.13 -17.12
C GLU A 167 0.82 -0.31 -16.60
N ARG A 168 0.44 0.75 -17.32
CA ARG A 168 -0.71 1.58 -16.95
C ARG A 168 -2.03 0.82 -17.11
N ALA A 169 -2.24 0.16 -18.25
CA ALA A 169 -3.47 -0.61 -18.49
C ALA A 169 -3.60 -1.77 -17.49
N PHE A 170 -2.50 -2.49 -17.23
CA PHE A 170 -2.49 -3.54 -16.23
C PHE A 170 -2.76 -3.00 -14.82
N ARG A 171 -2.21 -1.84 -14.44
CA ARG A 171 -2.51 -1.20 -13.15
C ARG A 171 -3.98 -0.83 -13.02
N VAL A 172 -4.58 -0.26 -14.06
CA VAL A 172 -6.02 0.10 -14.06
C VAL A 172 -6.89 -1.15 -13.95
N LEU A 173 -6.58 -2.22 -14.68
CA LEU A 173 -7.27 -3.51 -14.57
C LEU A 173 -7.15 -4.07 -13.14
N PHE A 174 -5.92 -4.12 -12.62
CA PHE A 174 -5.61 -4.63 -11.28
C PHE A 174 -6.40 -3.88 -10.21
N ALA A 175 -6.34 -2.55 -10.22
CA ALA A 175 -7.01 -1.69 -9.25
C ALA A 175 -8.53 -1.74 -9.43
N GLY A 176 -9.01 -1.71 -10.68
CA GLY A 176 -10.43 -1.76 -11.02
C GLY A 176 -11.14 -3.04 -10.58
N ILE A 177 -10.41 -4.13 -10.34
CA ILE A 177 -10.97 -5.37 -9.78
C ILE A 177 -10.69 -5.46 -8.27
N SER A 178 -9.48 -5.13 -7.83
CA SER A 178 -9.10 -5.28 -6.41
C SER A 178 -9.82 -4.28 -5.51
N LEU A 179 -10.04 -3.04 -5.95
CA LEU A 179 -10.70 -2.01 -5.14
C LEU A 179 -12.17 -2.35 -4.83
N PRO A 180 -13.00 -2.76 -5.80
CA PRO A 180 -14.35 -3.27 -5.51
C PRO A 180 -14.37 -4.39 -4.46
N LEU A 181 -13.50 -5.40 -4.62
CA LEU A 181 -13.44 -6.55 -3.71
C LEU A 181 -12.97 -6.14 -2.31
N ALA A 182 -11.96 -5.28 -2.22
CA ALA A 182 -11.49 -4.72 -0.94
C ALA A 182 -12.60 -3.90 -0.27
N MET A 183 -13.28 -3.02 -1.01
CA MET A 183 -14.37 -2.20 -0.50
C MET A 183 -15.52 -3.07 0.03
N SER A 184 -15.95 -4.07 -0.74
CA SER A 184 -16.95 -5.05 -0.31
C SER A 184 -16.57 -5.73 1.00
N THR A 185 -15.33 -6.19 1.11
CA THR A 185 -14.81 -6.85 2.31
C THR A 185 -14.82 -5.90 3.53
N ILE A 186 -14.38 -4.66 3.33
CA ILE A 186 -14.32 -3.63 4.39
C ILE A 186 -15.72 -3.24 4.87
N VAL A 187 -16.64 -2.96 3.94
CA VAL A 187 -18.02 -2.55 4.27
C VAL A 187 -18.75 -3.68 4.98
N TYR A 188 -18.64 -4.91 4.48
CA TYR A 188 -19.22 -6.08 5.14
C TYR A 188 -18.69 -6.22 6.58
N PHE A 189 -17.37 -6.15 6.75
CA PHE A 189 -16.77 -6.19 8.09
C PHE A 189 -17.34 -5.10 8.99
N ILE A 190 -17.39 -3.84 8.52
CA ILE A 190 -17.90 -2.73 9.33
C ILE A 190 -19.36 -2.99 9.74
N ASN A 191 -20.22 -3.41 8.83
CA ASN A 191 -21.64 -3.63 9.11
C ASN A 191 -21.89 -4.81 10.06
N HIS A 192 -21.07 -5.86 9.97
CA HIS A 192 -21.19 -7.07 10.78
C HIS A 192 -20.18 -7.14 11.95
N ARG A 193 -19.47 -6.05 12.24
CA ARG A 193 -18.34 -6.05 13.19
C ARG A 193 -18.71 -6.45 14.62
N TYR A 194 -19.97 -6.32 15.02
CA TYR A 194 -20.47 -6.69 16.34
C TYR A 194 -21.36 -7.93 16.32
N ASP A 195 -21.46 -8.60 15.17
CA ASP A 195 -22.16 -9.88 15.07
C ASP A 195 -21.29 -11.01 15.64
N GLY A 196 -21.80 -12.24 15.56
CA GLY A 196 -21.13 -13.41 16.10
C GLY A 196 -21.12 -13.45 17.62
N SER A 197 -20.26 -14.29 18.18
CA SER A 197 -20.16 -14.52 19.62
C SER A 197 -19.09 -13.64 20.24
N GLN A 198 -19.41 -12.98 21.34
CA GLN A 198 -18.43 -12.23 22.12
C GLN A 198 -17.49 -13.18 22.85
N LEU A 199 -16.18 -12.96 22.70
CA LEU A 199 -15.10 -13.73 23.31
C LEU A 199 -14.52 -13.01 24.54
N TRP A 200 -14.39 -11.68 24.48
CA TRP A 200 -13.96 -10.84 25.60
C TRP A 200 -14.47 -9.40 25.45
N GLN A 201 -14.46 -8.63 26.55
CA GLN A 201 -14.87 -7.22 26.57
C GLN A 201 -13.83 -6.41 27.37
N LEU A 202 -13.04 -5.58 26.69
CA LEU A 202 -11.93 -4.82 27.29
C LEU A 202 -12.07 -3.30 27.18
N GLN A 203 -13.15 -2.81 26.57
CA GLN A 203 -13.39 -1.39 26.27
C GLN A 203 -13.57 -0.54 27.54
N GLY A 204 -13.88 -1.17 28.68
CA GLY A 204 -13.96 -0.52 29.98
C GLY A 204 -12.69 -0.61 30.83
N VAL A 205 -11.64 -1.28 30.35
CA VAL A 205 -10.39 -1.47 31.10
C VAL A 205 -9.49 -0.24 30.89
N PRO A 206 -9.04 0.45 31.96
CA PRO A 206 -8.19 1.63 31.84
C PRO A 206 -6.91 1.35 31.04
N GLY A 207 -6.54 2.27 30.14
CA GLY A 207 -5.33 2.17 29.33
C GLY A 207 -5.46 1.31 28.06
N VAL A 208 -6.51 0.50 27.93
CA VAL A 208 -6.68 -0.38 26.75
C VAL A 208 -6.97 0.42 25.49
N HIS A 209 -7.83 1.44 25.59
CA HIS A 209 -8.14 2.33 24.46
C HIS A 209 -6.87 3.02 23.96
N GLU A 210 -6.06 3.58 24.85
CA GLU A 210 -4.81 4.25 24.54
C GLU A 210 -3.80 3.30 23.91
N ALA A 211 -3.64 2.09 24.47
CA ALA A 211 -2.75 1.08 23.94
C ALA A 211 -3.14 0.65 22.52
N ILE A 212 -4.44 0.45 22.26
CA ILE A 212 -4.98 0.07 20.95
C ILE A 212 -4.85 1.23 19.95
N TRP A 213 -5.04 2.47 20.41
CA TRP A 213 -4.79 3.65 19.59
C TRP A 213 -3.32 3.73 19.18
N VAL A 214 -2.39 3.58 20.11
CA VAL A 214 -0.94 3.60 19.81
C VAL A 214 -0.57 2.44 18.87
N ALA A 215 -1.07 1.23 19.12
CA ALA A 215 -0.82 0.08 18.26
C ALA A 215 -1.29 0.33 16.82
N ASN A 216 -2.48 0.91 16.64
CA ASN A 216 -3.00 1.27 15.31
C ASN A 216 -2.26 2.45 14.68
N PHE A 217 -1.82 3.42 15.47
CA PHE A 217 -1.00 4.52 14.98
C PHE A 217 0.32 3.99 14.40
N VAL A 218 1.00 3.12 15.15
CA VAL A 218 2.22 2.44 14.70
C VAL A 218 1.93 1.56 13.48
N SER A 219 0.82 0.82 13.47
CA SER A 219 0.48 -0.06 12.35
C SER A 219 0.33 0.70 11.03
N PHE A 220 -0.21 1.92 11.05
CA PHE A 220 -0.35 2.77 9.86
C PHE A 220 1.01 3.22 9.31
N PHE A 221 2.00 3.47 10.16
CA PHE A 221 3.38 3.76 9.72
C PHE A 221 4.02 2.59 8.97
N PHE A 222 3.62 1.36 9.31
CA PHE A 222 4.06 0.14 8.61
C PHE A 222 3.22 -0.15 7.35
N LEU A 223 1.93 0.21 7.30
CA LEU A 223 1.03 -0.06 6.18
C LEU A 223 1.27 0.83 4.95
N TYR A 224 1.44 2.13 5.17
CA TYR A 224 1.43 3.12 4.10
C TYR A 224 2.77 3.50 3.42
N PRO A 225 3.92 2.84 3.68
CA PRO A 225 5.06 2.87 2.74
C PRO A 225 4.68 2.49 1.31
N SER A 226 3.62 1.68 1.15
CA SER A 226 2.98 1.35 -0.13
C SER A 226 2.51 2.58 -0.94
N THR A 227 2.42 3.76 -0.31
CA THR A 227 1.92 5.00 -0.89
C THR A 227 2.99 6.06 -1.16
N PHE A 228 4.28 5.79 -0.89
CA PHE A 228 5.35 6.79 -1.06
C PHE A 228 5.39 7.42 -2.45
N ASN A 229 5.05 6.65 -3.49
CA ASN A 229 4.97 7.12 -4.88
C ASN A 229 3.52 7.23 -5.36
N LEU A 230 2.73 8.14 -4.75
CA LEU A 230 1.29 8.30 -5.03
C LEU A 230 0.94 8.46 -6.52
N LEU A 231 1.75 9.20 -7.28
CA LEU A 231 1.53 9.41 -8.70
C LEU A 231 1.66 8.09 -9.51
N GLU A 232 2.51 7.17 -9.09
CA GLU A 232 2.62 5.84 -9.68
C GLU A 232 1.47 4.92 -9.28
N VAL A 233 0.98 5.04 -8.03
CA VAL A 233 -0.19 4.29 -7.53
C VAL A 233 -1.42 4.63 -8.36
N ALA A 234 -1.63 5.91 -8.66
CA ALA A 234 -2.72 6.40 -9.51
C ALA A 234 -2.46 6.25 -11.02
N ALA A 235 -1.35 5.62 -11.43
CA ALA A 235 -0.93 5.44 -12.82
C ALA A 235 -0.75 6.75 -13.63
N VAL A 236 -0.65 7.90 -12.95
CA VAL A 236 -0.25 9.18 -13.56
C VAL A 236 1.19 9.04 -14.04
N ASP A 237 2.08 8.69 -13.12
CA ASP A 237 3.42 8.22 -13.46
C ASP A 237 3.38 6.72 -13.79
N LYS A 238 4.37 6.27 -14.56
CA LYS A 238 4.45 4.87 -14.97
C LYS A 238 4.60 3.99 -13.71
N PRO A 239 3.68 3.05 -13.44
CA PRO A 239 3.79 2.20 -12.27
C PRO A 239 5.04 1.32 -12.34
N LYS A 240 5.84 1.29 -11.28
CA LYS A 240 7.00 0.40 -11.17
C LYS A 240 6.84 -0.63 -10.07
N MET A 241 7.77 -1.57 -10.04
CA MET A 241 8.07 -2.31 -8.82
C MET A 241 9.30 -1.60 -8.25
N HIS A 242 9.34 -1.41 -6.94
CA HIS A 242 10.48 -0.78 -6.28
C HIS A 242 11.22 -1.83 -5.48
N LEU A 243 12.51 -1.60 -5.35
CA LEU A 243 13.38 -2.39 -4.49
C LEU A 243 13.99 -1.42 -3.47
N TRP A 244 13.31 -1.24 -2.34
CA TRP A 244 13.71 -0.29 -1.30
C TRP A 244 14.67 -0.91 -0.28
N GLU A 245 15.63 -0.12 0.20
CA GLU A 245 16.64 -0.58 1.17
C GLU A 245 16.72 0.28 2.45
N THR A 246 16.14 1.48 2.46
CA THR A 246 16.21 2.44 3.57
C THR A 246 14.87 2.63 4.31
N GLY A 247 14.88 3.39 5.40
CA GLY A 247 13.70 3.73 6.20
C GLY A 247 13.11 2.53 6.90
N ILE A 248 11.78 2.39 6.84
CA ILE A 248 11.05 1.27 7.45
C ILE A 248 11.55 -0.11 6.97
N MET A 249 12.16 -0.19 5.78
CA MET A 249 12.73 -1.41 5.23
C MET A 249 13.91 -1.94 6.06
N ARG A 250 14.60 -1.06 6.79
CA ARG A 250 15.63 -1.44 7.76
C ARG A 250 15.04 -2.17 8.97
N ILE A 251 13.82 -1.81 9.38
CA ILE A 251 13.11 -2.48 10.47
C ILE A 251 12.57 -3.83 9.99
N THR A 252 11.88 -3.86 8.84
CA THR A 252 11.39 -5.08 8.21
C THR A 252 11.24 -4.91 6.70
N ARG A 253 11.59 -5.95 5.94
CA ARG A 253 11.42 -5.99 4.49
C ARG A 253 9.95 -6.07 4.05
N HIS A 254 9.03 -6.45 4.95
CA HIS A 254 7.60 -6.53 4.66
C HIS A 254 6.80 -5.65 5.62
N PRO A 255 6.93 -4.32 5.54
CA PRO A 255 6.30 -3.42 6.48
C PRO A 255 4.77 -3.53 6.43
N GLN A 256 4.16 -3.66 5.24
CA GLN A 256 2.72 -3.81 5.12
C GLN A 256 2.18 -5.06 5.84
N MET A 257 2.90 -6.19 5.78
CA MET A 257 2.51 -7.40 6.52
C MET A 257 2.52 -7.16 8.03
N VAL A 258 3.58 -6.54 8.54
CA VAL A 258 3.72 -6.23 9.97
C VAL A 258 2.65 -5.25 10.43
N GLY A 259 2.44 -4.17 9.67
CA GLY A 259 1.38 -3.20 9.93
C GLY A 259 0.01 -3.85 9.94
N GLN A 260 -0.30 -4.70 8.96
CA GLN A 260 -1.57 -5.42 8.95
C GLN A 260 -1.74 -6.33 10.17
N ILE A 261 -0.71 -7.09 10.55
CA ILE A 261 -0.77 -7.97 11.72
C ILE A 261 -1.06 -7.15 12.99
N VAL A 262 -0.34 -6.05 13.22
CA VAL A 262 -0.57 -5.19 14.39
C VAL A 262 -1.97 -4.59 14.36
N TRP A 263 -2.44 -4.10 13.20
CA TRP A 263 -3.78 -3.56 13.01
C TRP A 263 -4.87 -4.60 13.32
N CYS A 264 -4.75 -5.80 12.76
CA CYS A 264 -5.67 -6.92 12.98
C CYS A 264 -5.73 -7.30 14.47
N LEU A 265 -4.57 -7.48 15.12
CA LEU A 265 -4.52 -7.83 16.53
C LEU A 265 -5.13 -6.74 17.42
N ALA A 266 -4.84 -5.47 17.14
CA ALA A 266 -5.40 -4.34 17.90
C ALA A 266 -6.93 -4.26 17.74
N HIS A 267 -7.46 -4.42 16.52
CA HIS A 267 -8.90 -4.39 16.27
C HIS A 267 -9.63 -5.60 16.86
N THR A 268 -9.06 -6.81 16.74
CA THR A 268 -9.64 -8.00 17.36
C THR A 268 -9.63 -7.86 18.88
N LEU A 269 -8.55 -7.34 19.47
CA LEU A 269 -8.49 -7.08 20.91
C LEU A 269 -9.55 -6.07 21.36
N TRP A 270 -9.80 -5.03 20.56
CA TRP A 270 -10.81 -4.02 20.86
C TRP A 270 -12.24 -4.54 20.75
N ILE A 271 -12.56 -5.26 19.69
CA ILE A 271 -13.93 -5.70 19.38
C ILE A 271 -14.28 -6.95 20.19
N GLY A 272 -13.38 -7.92 20.20
CA GLY A 272 -13.45 -9.09 21.06
C GLY A 272 -14.48 -10.14 20.68
N ASN A 273 -14.88 -10.27 19.40
CA ASN A 273 -15.82 -11.29 18.92
C ASN A 273 -15.24 -12.22 17.83
N THR A 274 -16.03 -13.24 17.47
CA THR A 274 -15.69 -14.24 16.44
C THR A 274 -15.59 -13.65 15.03
N VAL A 275 -16.37 -12.62 14.67
CA VAL A 275 -16.29 -11.98 13.36
C VAL A 275 -14.96 -11.22 13.19
N ALA A 276 -14.56 -10.42 14.18
CA ALA A 276 -13.27 -9.74 14.17
C ALA A 276 -12.10 -10.72 14.22
N ALA A 277 -12.22 -11.82 14.97
CA ALA A 277 -11.22 -12.89 14.97
C ALA A 277 -11.09 -13.55 13.58
N SER A 278 -12.21 -13.84 12.92
CA SER A 278 -12.25 -14.44 11.57
C SER A 278 -11.68 -13.52 10.51
N ALA A 279 -12.05 -12.23 10.54
CA ALA A 279 -11.50 -11.21 9.67
C ALA A 279 -9.97 -11.10 9.83
N SER A 280 -9.49 -11.04 11.07
CA SER A 280 -8.06 -10.98 11.36
C SER A 280 -7.32 -12.24 10.94
N LEU A 281 -7.87 -13.43 11.18
CA LEU A 281 -7.28 -14.69 10.72
C LEU A 281 -7.10 -14.70 9.20
N GLY A 282 -8.16 -14.37 8.45
CA GLY A 282 -8.11 -14.31 6.99
C GLY A 282 -7.10 -13.28 6.48
N LEU A 283 -7.11 -12.06 7.02
CA LEU A 283 -6.22 -10.98 6.61
C LEU A 283 -4.76 -11.27 6.95
N ILE A 284 -4.48 -11.82 8.14
CA ILE A 284 -3.12 -12.21 8.55
C ILE A 284 -2.60 -13.32 7.64
N ALA A 285 -3.40 -14.37 7.39
CA ALA A 285 -3.03 -15.44 6.48
C ALA A 285 -2.72 -14.91 5.07
N HIS A 286 -3.57 -14.01 4.56
CA HIS A 286 -3.34 -13.34 3.27
C HIS A 286 -2.03 -12.54 3.24
N HIS A 287 -1.70 -11.80 4.31
CA HIS A 287 -0.50 -10.96 4.35
C HIS A 287 0.78 -11.78 4.54
N LEU A 288 0.73 -12.88 5.30
CA LEU A 288 1.83 -13.85 5.37
C LEU A 288 2.12 -14.46 3.99
N PHE A 289 1.06 -14.87 3.28
CA PHE A 289 1.20 -15.30 1.89
C PHE A 289 1.72 -14.17 0.99
N GLY A 290 1.24 -12.94 1.20
CA GLY A 290 1.64 -11.75 0.47
C GLY A 290 3.13 -11.45 0.62
N ALA A 291 3.71 -11.64 1.81
CA ALA A 291 5.13 -11.49 2.06
C ALA A 291 5.96 -12.51 1.28
N TRP A 292 5.60 -13.79 1.35
CA TRP A 292 6.24 -14.85 0.55
C TRP A 292 6.15 -14.57 -0.95
N ASN A 293 4.94 -14.26 -1.44
CA ASN A 293 4.71 -13.99 -2.85
C ASN A 293 5.42 -12.70 -3.30
N GLY A 294 5.54 -11.71 -2.41
CA GLY A 294 6.31 -10.49 -2.60
C GLY A 294 7.79 -10.78 -2.84
N ASP A 295 8.44 -11.50 -1.91
CA ASP A 295 9.84 -11.92 -2.03
C ASP A 295 10.06 -12.74 -3.31
N ARG A 296 9.16 -13.69 -3.63
CA ARG A 296 9.22 -14.49 -4.86
C ARG A 296 9.21 -13.62 -6.12
N ARG A 297 8.34 -12.60 -6.18
CA ARG A 297 8.25 -11.68 -7.33
C ARG A 297 9.46 -10.76 -7.42
N LEU A 298 9.95 -10.25 -6.29
CA LEU A 298 11.15 -9.41 -6.25
C LEU A 298 12.38 -10.19 -6.70
N ALA A 299 12.57 -11.43 -6.22
CA ALA A 299 13.65 -12.31 -6.67
C ALA A 299 13.58 -12.55 -8.19
N LYS A 300 12.40 -12.80 -8.73
CA LYS A 300 12.22 -13.01 -10.17
C LYS A 300 12.54 -11.76 -11.00
N ARG A 301 12.25 -10.56 -10.48
CA ARG A 301 12.40 -9.29 -11.21
C ARG A 301 13.81 -8.71 -11.10
N TYR A 302 14.45 -8.82 -9.94
CA TYR A 302 15.73 -8.18 -9.63
C TYR A 302 16.89 -9.15 -9.42
N GLY A 303 16.63 -10.46 -9.32
CA GLY A 303 17.68 -11.47 -9.18
C GLY A 303 18.60 -11.19 -8.00
N GLU A 304 19.90 -11.08 -8.29
CA GLU A 304 20.97 -10.91 -7.31
C GLU A 304 20.86 -9.62 -6.48
N ASP A 305 20.31 -8.55 -7.05
CA ASP A 305 20.11 -7.29 -6.31
C ASP A 305 19.14 -7.51 -5.15
N PHE A 306 18.05 -8.24 -5.40
CA PHE A 306 17.10 -8.60 -4.34
C PHE A 306 17.70 -9.58 -3.35
N GLU A 307 18.43 -10.62 -3.80
CA GLU A 307 19.05 -11.57 -2.86
C GLU A 307 20.10 -10.90 -1.97
N SER A 308 20.80 -9.88 -2.47
CA SER A 308 21.73 -9.06 -1.69
C SER A 308 21.03 -8.26 -0.59
N ILE A 309 19.92 -7.59 -0.92
CA ILE A 309 19.11 -6.85 0.07
C ILE A 309 18.45 -7.81 1.06
N LYS A 310 17.96 -8.96 0.59
CA LYS A 310 17.34 -9.99 1.42
C LYS A 310 18.29 -10.54 2.48
N LYS A 311 19.58 -10.71 2.15
CA LYS A 311 20.63 -11.09 3.10
C LYS A 311 20.83 -10.07 4.23
N ARG A 312 20.51 -8.79 4.01
CA ARG A 312 20.71 -7.69 4.99
C ARG A 312 19.42 -7.16 5.62
N THR A 313 18.28 -7.76 5.33
CA THR A 313 16.97 -7.37 5.87
C THR A 313 16.24 -8.60 6.43
N SER A 314 15.17 -8.39 7.20
CA SER A 314 14.37 -9.49 7.77
C SER A 314 12.88 -9.23 7.58
N VAL A 315 12.08 -10.29 7.53
CA VAL A 315 10.62 -10.20 7.61
C VAL A 315 10.19 -9.90 9.05
N ILE A 316 10.94 -10.41 10.03
CA ILE A 316 10.71 -10.15 11.45
C ILE A 316 11.26 -8.76 11.80
N PRO A 317 10.45 -7.84 12.36
CA PRO A 317 10.89 -6.52 12.76
C PRO A 317 12.15 -6.55 13.63
N PHE A 318 13.10 -5.66 13.33
CA PHE A 318 14.38 -5.45 14.04
C PHE A 318 15.37 -6.62 14.02
N ALA A 319 14.98 -7.83 13.63
CA ALA A 319 15.85 -9.01 13.68
C ALA A 319 17.16 -8.81 12.91
N ALA A 320 17.12 -8.25 11.70
CA ALA A 320 18.34 -8.00 10.93
C ALA A 320 19.27 -6.94 11.58
N ILE A 321 18.70 -6.00 12.35
CA ILE A 321 19.47 -4.99 13.09
C ILE A 321 20.16 -5.65 14.28
N PHE A 322 19.41 -6.42 15.08
CA PHE A 322 19.97 -7.13 16.23
C PHE A 322 21.00 -8.19 15.85
N GLU A 323 20.86 -8.81 14.68
CA GLU A 323 21.84 -9.75 14.11
C GLU A 323 23.05 -9.04 13.45
N GLY A 324 23.07 -7.71 13.39
CA GLY A 324 24.15 -6.93 12.76
C GLY A 324 24.19 -7.00 11.22
N ARG A 325 23.21 -7.64 10.58
CA ARG A 325 23.11 -7.72 9.11
C ARG A 325 22.64 -6.40 8.50
N GLN A 326 21.81 -5.65 9.22
CA GLN A 326 21.33 -4.32 8.87
C GLN A 326 22.03 -3.28 9.73
N VAL A 327 22.95 -2.51 9.14
CA VAL A 327 23.67 -1.44 9.83
C VAL A 327 22.92 -0.12 9.65
N LEU A 328 22.58 0.52 10.77
CA LEU A 328 21.90 1.82 10.75
C LEU A 328 22.96 2.93 10.54
N PRO A 329 22.78 3.83 9.54
CA PRO A 329 23.63 5.02 9.42
C PRO A 329 23.40 5.96 10.62
N GLU A 330 24.36 6.80 10.98
CA GLU A 330 24.23 7.71 12.14
C GLU A 330 23.00 8.64 12.05
N ASP A 331 22.60 9.01 10.84
CA ASP A 331 21.47 9.88 10.58
C ASP A 331 20.21 9.15 10.06
N TYR A 332 20.09 7.84 10.35
CA TYR A 332 18.94 7.01 9.96
C TYR A 332 17.59 7.62 10.36
N TYR A 333 17.53 8.37 11.47
CA TYR A 333 16.30 9.01 11.94
C TYR A 333 15.72 9.98 10.90
N LYS A 334 16.56 10.62 10.07
CA LYS A 334 16.14 11.50 8.96
C LYS A 334 15.30 10.77 7.92
N GLU A 335 15.42 9.45 7.82
CA GLU A 335 14.59 8.62 6.93
C GLU A 335 13.11 8.64 7.34
N PHE A 336 12.81 8.93 8.61
CA PHE A 336 11.46 8.93 9.20
C PHE A 336 10.84 10.32 9.37
N VAL A 337 11.61 11.40 9.16
CA VAL A 337 11.13 12.80 9.27
C VAL A 337 10.84 13.42 7.90
N ARG A 338 10.58 12.58 6.89
CA ARG A 338 10.33 12.99 5.50
C ARG A 338 8.87 13.34 5.28
N LEU A 339 8.59 14.17 4.26
CA LEU A 339 7.23 14.63 3.94
C LEU A 339 6.21 13.47 3.82
N PRO A 340 6.52 12.31 3.19
CA PRO A 340 5.57 11.21 3.15
C PRO A 340 5.18 10.68 4.54
N TYR A 341 6.08 10.66 5.52
CA TYR A 341 5.74 10.27 6.89
C TYR A 341 4.92 11.34 7.63
N LEU A 342 5.13 12.62 7.34
CA LEU A 342 4.24 13.69 7.82
C LEU A 342 2.83 13.53 7.24
N ALA A 343 2.73 13.21 5.95
CA ALA A 343 1.45 12.92 5.31
C ALA A 343 0.77 11.67 5.91
N ILE A 344 1.52 10.58 6.14
CA ILE A 344 1.01 9.39 6.83
C ILE A 344 0.51 9.76 8.23
N THR A 345 1.26 10.56 8.99
CA THR A 345 0.83 11.03 10.33
C THR A 345 -0.51 11.75 10.26
N ALA A 346 -0.65 12.72 9.35
CA ALA A 346 -1.89 13.47 9.17
C ALA A 346 -3.05 12.56 8.72
N LEU A 347 -2.79 11.59 7.82
CA LEU A 347 -3.78 10.62 7.37
C LEU A 347 -4.21 9.68 8.50
N THR A 348 -3.30 9.22 9.35
CA THR A 348 -3.61 8.36 10.50
C THR A 348 -4.50 9.08 11.51
N VAL A 349 -4.14 10.32 11.86
CA VAL A 349 -4.95 11.16 12.77
C VAL A 349 -6.31 11.47 12.14
N GLY A 350 -6.34 11.84 10.86
CA GLY A 350 -7.57 12.08 10.12
C GLY A 350 -8.47 10.85 10.05
N ALA A 351 -7.90 9.67 9.79
CA ALA A 351 -8.63 8.40 9.77
C ALA A 351 -9.24 8.10 11.14
N TYR A 352 -8.51 8.33 12.24
CA TYR A 352 -9.05 8.19 13.60
C TYR A 352 -10.32 9.02 13.79
N PHE A 353 -10.28 10.32 13.45
CA PHE A 353 -11.45 11.20 13.56
C PHE A 353 -12.55 10.88 12.54
N ALA A 354 -12.21 10.28 11.40
CA ALA A 354 -13.17 9.87 10.37
C ALA A 354 -13.85 8.53 10.63
N HIS A 355 -13.45 7.76 11.66
CA HIS A 355 -14.05 6.45 11.95
C HIS A 355 -15.59 6.48 12.03
N PRO A 356 -16.24 7.42 12.75
CA PRO A 356 -17.70 7.51 12.78
C PRO A 356 -18.31 7.77 11.39
N LEU A 357 -17.65 8.56 10.54
CA LEU A 357 -18.10 8.83 9.17
C LEU A 357 -18.00 7.58 8.30
N MET A 358 -16.93 6.80 8.44
CA MET A 358 -16.75 5.53 7.73
C MET A 358 -17.83 4.52 8.14
N GLN A 359 -18.12 4.43 9.44
CA GLN A 359 -19.19 3.58 9.97
C GLN A 359 -20.57 4.01 9.44
N GLY A 360 -20.87 5.31 9.50
CA GLY A 360 -22.13 5.84 8.97
C GLY A 360 -22.27 5.65 7.46
N ALA A 361 -21.19 5.82 6.70
CA ALA A 361 -21.19 5.59 5.26
C ALA A 361 -21.44 4.12 4.91
N SER A 362 -20.76 3.20 5.60
CA SER A 362 -20.94 1.75 5.46
C SER A 362 -22.37 1.31 5.78
N PHE A 363 -22.94 1.83 6.87
CA PHE A 363 -24.28 1.46 7.30
C PHE A 363 -25.36 1.80 6.27
N ARG A 364 -25.21 2.91 5.54
CA ARG A 364 -26.13 3.29 4.44
C ARG A 364 -26.14 2.33 3.26
N LEU A 365 -25.10 1.51 3.12
CA LEU A 365 -25.03 0.53 2.04
C LEU A 365 -25.86 -0.72 2.34
N HIS A 366 -26.11 -1.03 3.62
CA HIS A 366 -26.86 -2.23 4.03
C HIS A 366 -26.29 -3.52 3.40
N TRP A 367 -24.97 -3.58 3.29
CA TRP A 367 -24.21 -4.74 2.81
C TRP A 367 -23.83 -5.65 3.96
#